data_AF-A0AAN8BTA7-F1
#
_entry.id   AF-A0AAN8BTA7-F1
#
_cell.length_a   1.000
_cell.length_b   1.000
_cell.length_c   1.000
_cell.angle_alpha   90.00
_cell.angle_beta   90.00
_cell.angle_gamma   90.00
#
_symmetry.space_group_name_H-M   'P 1'
#
loop_
_entity.id
_entity.type
_entity.pdbx_description
1 polymer ?
#
loop_
_entity_poly.entity_id
_entity_poly.type
_entity_poly.pdbx_seq_one_letter_code
_entity_poly.pdbx_strand_id
1 'polypeptide(L)'
;MQWELCTKLFLNALSTGAHVLKGNIYQNHMMDMQVTNSKLLQSHSITAGCPESKCEEALLKAVYKVDNLTVEITSSDISTHTHTARTRTKVVPLALVCLLTGCSLAGAELRLEQQPIVRDAVEACLS
;
A
#
# COMPACT_ATOMS: atom_id res chain seq x y z
N MET A 1 -1.22 -23.32 27.17
CA MET A 1 -0.09 -22.89 26.31
C MET A 1 0.03 -23.63 24.99
N GLN A 2 0.24 -24.97 24.93
CA GLN A 2 0.42 -25.65 23.63
C GLN A 2 -0.80 -25.54 22.69
N TRP A 3 -2.01 -25.78 23.19
CA TRP A 3 -3.25 -25.62 22.41
C TRP A 3 -3.45 -24.20 21.87
N GLU A 4 -3.17 -23.18 22.68
CA GLU A 4 -3.29 -21.77 22.27
C GLU A 4 -2.30 -21.45 21.14
N LEU A 5 -1.07 -21.94 21.25
CA LEU A 5 -0.05 -21.76 20.21
C LEU A 5 -0.44 -22.48 18.91
N CYS A 6 -0.87 -23.74 18.98
CA CYS A 6 -1.32 -24.51 17.83
C CYS A 6 -2.48 -23.82 17.11
N THR A 7 -3.50 -23.39 17.86
CA THR A 7 -4.65 -22.67 17.30
C THR A 7 -4.23 -21.35 16.67
N LYS A 8 -3.34 -20.57 17.31
CA LYS A 8 -2.83 -19.32 16.75
C LYS A 8 -2.09 -19.54 15.43
N LEU A 9 -1.19 -20.54 15.37
CA LEU A 9 -0.44 -20.83 14.16
C LEU A 9 -1.35 -21.29 13.02
N PHE A 10 -2.32 -22.16 13.33
CA PHE A 10 -3.29 -22.64 12.35
C PHE A 10 -4.16 -21.51 11.80
N LEU A 11 -4.73 -20.68 12.67
CA LEU A 11 -5.56 -19.54 12.25
C LEU A 11 -4.76 -18.48 11.51
N ASN A 12 -3.52 -18.19 11.92
CA ASN A 12 -2.64 -17.26 11.21
C ASN A 12 -2.31 -17.79 9.81
N ALA A 13 -1.93 -19.07 9.69
CA ALA A 13 -1.64 -19.68 8.40
C ALA A 13 -2.86 -19.67 7.46
N LEU A 14 -4.05 -20.02 7.97
CA LEU A 14 -5.28 -20.02 7.19
C LEU A 14 -5.67 -18.61 6.72
N SER A 15 -5.72 -17.64 7.64
CA SER A 15 -6.12 -16.27 7.31
C SER A 15 -5.12 -15.60 6.38
N THR A 16 -3.82 -15.73 6.64
CA THR A 16 -2.79 -15.22 5.73
C THR A 16 -2.86 -15.91 4.37
N GLY A 17 -2.99 -17.25 4.33
CA GLY A 17 -3.13 -18.01 3.09
C GLY A 17 -4.33 -17.56 2.25
N ALA A 18 -5.48 -17.32 2.88
CA ALA A 18 -6.66 -16.78 2.20
C ALA A 18 -6.39 -15.39 1.58
N HIS A 19 -5.70 -14.50 2.28
CA HIS A 19 -5.32 -13.19 1.73
C HIS A 19 -4.26 -13.26 0.61
N VAL A 20 -3.34 -14.23 0.66
CA VAL A 20 -2.41 -14.53 -0.44
C VAL A 20 -3.18 -14.98 -1.69
N LEU A 21 -4.13 -15.90 -1.53
CA LEU A 21 -4.96 -16.41 -2.63
C LEU A 21 -5.87 -15.34 -3.22
N LYS A 22 -6.36 -14.41 -2.38
CA LYS A 22 -7.11 -13.23 -2.83
C LYS A 22 -6.24 -12.23 -3.63
N GLY A 23 -4.92 -12.33 -3.52
CA GLY A 23 -3.96 -11.42 -4.18
C GLY A 23 -3.78 -10.08 -3.47
N ASN A 24 -4.01 -10.04 -2.16
CA ASN A 24 -3.73 -8.88 -1.30
C ASN A 24 -2.25 -8.80 -0.87
N ILE A 25 -1.43 -9.76 -1.29
CA ILE A 25 -0.02 -9.90 -0.94
C ILE A 25 0.77 -10.08 -2.25
N TYR A 26 1.83 -9.29 -2.42
CA TYR A 26 2.79 -9.42 -3.50
C TYR A 26 4.15 -9.78 -2.90
N GLN A 27 4.76 -10.87 -3.39
CA GLN A 27 5.94 -11.49 -2.77
C GLN A 27 5.71 -11.77 -1.26
N ASN A 28 6.37 -11.02 -0.38
CA ASN A 28 6.24 -11.06 1.07
C ASN A 28 5.68 -9.76 1.66
N HIS A 29 5.14 -8.88 0.81
CA HIS A 29 4.64 -7.57 1.19
C HIS A 29 3.11 -7.50 1.09
N MET A 30 2.49 -6.96 2.12
CA MET A 30 1.04 -6.74 2.12
C MET A 30 0.71 -5.51 1.29
N MET A 31 -0.17 -5.67 0.32
CA MET A 31 -0.62 -4.61 -0.57
C MET A 31 -1.86 -3.92 -0.01
N ASP A 32 -2.82 -4.69 0.52
CA ASP A 32 -4.10 -4.16 0.99
C ASP A 32 -4.11 -3.88 2.50
N MET A 33 -3.16 -3.06 2.98
CA MET A 33 -3.13 -2.59 4.37
C MET A 33 -3.66 -1.17 4.49
N GLN A 34 -4.55 -0.97 5.46
CA GLN A 34 -4.86 0.36 5.96
C GLN A 34 -3.65 0.92 6.71
N VAL A 35 -3.26 2.14 6.36
CA VAL A 35 -2.15 2.81 7.02
C VAL A 35 -2.66 3.38 8.35
N THR A 36 -2.56 2.57 9.40
CA THR A 36 -3.07 2.92 10.74
C THR A 36 -2.00 3.53 11.66
N ASN A 37 -0.72 3.40 11.29
CA ASN A 37 0.43 3.86 12.05
C ASN A 37 1.56 4.34 11.11
N SER A 38 2.37 5.29 11.58
CA SER A 38 3.54 5.85 10.89
C SER A 38 4.53 4.80 10.37
N LYS A 39 4.73 3.69 11.09
CA LYS A 39 5.60 2.58 10.66
C LYS A 39 5.15 1.93 9.35
N LEU A 40 3.85 1.94 9.11
CA LEU A 40 3.27 1.39 7.88
C LEU A 40 3.50 2.32 6.69
N LEU A 41 3.78 3.62 6.88
CA LEU A 41 4.14 4.49 5.76
C LEU A 41 5.55 4.15 5.25
N GLN A 42 6.52 4.02 6.15
CA GLN A 42 7.93 3.80 5.81
C GLN A 42 8.23 2.42 5.21
N SER A 43 7.49 1.38 5.62
CA SER A 43 7.80 -0.01 5.23
C SER A 43 7.57 -0.32 3.74
N HIS A 44 6.80 0.51 3.02
CA HIS A 44 6.45 0.26 1.61
C HIS A 44 7.44 0.88 0.62
N SER A 45 8.28 1.82 1.05
CA SER A 45 9.35 2.39 0.22
C SER A 45 10.33 1.34 -0.30
N ILE A 46 10.50 0.25 0.46
CA ILE A 46 11.40 -0.86 0.16
C ILE A 46 10.89 -1.71 -1.02
N THR A 47 9.58 -1.79 -1.22
CA THR A 47 8.95 -2.69 -2.21
C THR A 47 9.13 -2.24 -3.66
N ALA A 48 9.35 -0.94 -3.88
CA ALA A 48 9.47 -0.36 -5.21
C ALA A 48 10.93 -0.25 -5.70
N GLY A 49 11.92 -0.61 -4.88
CA GLY A 49 13.34 -0.44 -5.22
C GLY A 49 13.75 1.02 -5.48
N CYS A 50 12.95 1.99 -5.00
CA CYS A 50 13.13 3.41 -5.27
C CYS A 50 13.68 4.17 -4.05
N PRO A 51 14.27 5.36 -4.25
CA PRO A 51 14.70 6.22 -3.17
C PRO A 51 13.55 6.52 -2.20
N GLU A 52 13.84 6.53 -0.91
CA GLU A 52 12.84 6.74 0.16
C GLU A 52 12.00 8.01 -0.07
N SER A 53 12.62 9.10 -0.52
CA SER A 53 11.93 10.36 -0.82
C SER A 53 10.87 10.24 -1.92
N LYS A 54 11.12 9.47 -2.98
CA LYS A 54 10.15 9.25 -4.06
C LYS A 54 8.99 8.38 -3.60
N CYS A 55 9.27 7.38 -2.77
CA CYS A 55 8.25 6.51 -2.22
C CYS A 55 7.36 7.26 -1.23
N GLU A 56 7.95 8.09 -0.37
CA GLU A 56 7.21 8.97 0.54
C GLU A 56 6.33 9.94 -0.23
N GLU A 57 6.85 10.58 -1.28
CA GLU A 57 6.10 11.47 -2.13
C GLU A 57 4.89 10.76 -2.77
N ALA A 58 5.11 9.61 -3.41
CA ALA A 58 4.03 8.84 -4.05
C ALA A 58 2.96 8.39 -3.04
N LEU A 59 3.40 8.05 -1.81
CA LEU A 59 2.51 7.64 -0.74
C LEU A 59 1.65 8.79 -0.23
N LEU A 60 2.24 9.98 -0.03
CA LEU A 60 1.49 11.19 0.33
C LEU A 60 0.50 11.58 -0.77
N LYS A 61 0.89 11.47 -2.04
CA LYS A 61 -0.02 11.70 -3.19
C LYS A 61 -1.23 10.78 -3.10
N ALA A 62 -1.02 9.49 -2.83
CA ALA A 62 -2.11 8.52 -2.66
C ALA A 62 -2.99 8.77 -1.42
N VAL A 63 -2.40 9.19 -0.30
CA VAL A 63 -3.15 9.52 0.94
C VAL A 63 -4.05 10.73 0.75
N TYR A 64 -3.51 11.80 0.18
CA TYR A 64 -4.23 13.06 -0.02
C TYR A 64 -5.04 13.09 -1.31
N LYS A 65 -4.84 12.11 -2.21
CA LYS A 65 -5.44 12.03 -3.55
C LYS A 65 -5.15 13.28 -4.39
N VAL A 66 -3.89 13.72 -4.40
CA VAL A 66 -3.41 14.87 -5.18
C VAL A 66 -2.16 14.51 -5.96
N ASP A 67 -2.07 14.91 -7.23
CA ASP A 67 -0.89 14.65 -8.07
C ASP A 67 0.31 15.54 -7.72
N ASN A 68 0.05 16.73 -7.17
CA ASN A 68 1.06 17.69 -6.74
C ASN A 68 0.90 17.96 -5.24
N LEU A 69 1.95 17.68 -4.47
CA LEU A 69 1.95 17.96 -3.04
C LEU A 69 2.15 19.46 -2.79
N THR A 70 1.38 20.01 -1.86
CA THR A 70 1.58 21.37 -1.37
C THR A 70 2.57 21.38 -0.22
N VAL A 71 3.21 22.54 0.01
CA VAL A 71 4.15 22.72 1.13
C VAL A 71 3.49 22.38 2.46
N GLU A 72 2.21 22.77 2.64
CA GLU A 72 1.41 22.47 3.84
C GLU A 72 1.31 20.97 4.11
N ILE A 73 1.08 20.15 3.08
CA ILE A 73 1.03 18.70 3.22
C ILE A 73 2.41 18.19 3.60
N THR A 74 3.46 18.54 2.86
CA THR A 74 4.81 18.03 3.13
C THR A 74 5.38 18.43 4.49
N SER A 75 4.96 19.58 5.04
CA SER A 75 5.39 20.06 6.36
C SER A 75 4.50 19.58 7.51
N SER A 76 3.43 18.85 7.21
CA SER A 76 2.49 18.38 8.23
C SER A 76 3.08 17.26 9.08
N ASP A 77 2.57 17.12 10.30
CA ASP A 77 3.04 16.07 11.20
C ASP A 77 2.56 14.67 10.76
N ILE A 78 3.37 13.65 11.01
CA ILE A 78 3.08 12.26 10.65
C ILE A 78 1.74 11.76 11.22
N SER A 79 1.30 12.28 12.37
CA SER A 79 -0.01 11.98 12.95
C SER A 79 -1.18 12.42 12.05
N THR A 80 -1.05 13.56 11.38
CA THR A 80 -2.06 14.08 10.44
C THR A 80 -2.12 13.24 9.16
N HIS A 81 -0.96 12.82 8.64
CA HIS A 81 -0.86 11.88 7.52
C HIS A 81 -1.51 10.54 7.86
N THR A 82 -1.21 10.02 9.06
CA THR A 82 -1.79 8.76 9.54
C THR A 82 -3.31 8.87 9.71
N HIS A 83 -3.80 9.98 10.27
CA HIS A 83 -5.24 10.20 10.43
C HIS A 83 -5.96 10.25 9.08
N THR A 84 -5.39 10.98 8.11
CA THR A 84 -5.93 11.07 6.76
C THR A 84 -5.93 9.69 6.08
N ALA A 85 -4.82 8.96 6.15
CA ALA A 85 -4.64 7.67 5.51
C ALA A 85 -5.58 6.58 6.05
N ARG A 86 -5.99 6.64 7.33
CA ARG A 86 -6.98 5.70 7.91
C ARG A 86 -8.32 5.71 7.22
N THR A 87 -8.72 6.84 6.63
CA THR A 87 -9.98 6.98 5.90
C THR A 87 -9.88 6.56 4.43
N ARG A 88 -8.69 6.16 3.99
CA ARG A 88 -8.40 5.78 2.61
C ARG A 88 -8.23 4.28 2.49
N THR A 89 -8.66 3.74 1.37
CA THR A 89 -8.46 2.35 0.99
C THR A 89 -7.46 2.29 -0.16
N LYS A 90 -6.76 1.15 -0.31
CA LYS A 90 -5.82 0.90 -1.42
C LYS A 90 -4.72 1.95 -1.58
N VAL A 91 -4.29 2.60 -0.50
CA VAL A 91 -3.25 3.65 -0.52
C VAL A 91 -1.93 3.11 -1.08
N VAL A 92 -1.48 1.97 -0.56
CA VAL A 92 -0.22 1.33 -0.96
C VAL A 92 -0.21 0.91 -2.44
N PRO A 93 -1.19 0.14 -2.95
CA PRO A 93 -1.17 -0.25 -4.36
C PRO A 93 -1.33 0.94 -5.30
N LEU A 94 -2.08 1.97 -4.89
CA LEU A 94 -2.20 3.20 -5.69
C LEU A 94 -0.86 3.93 -5.80
N ALA A 95 -0.18 4.14 -4.67
CA ALA A 95 1.15 4.75 -4.65
C ALA A 95 2.17 3.94 -5.46
N LEU A 96 2.14 2.62 -5.33
CA LEU A 96 3.05 1.73 -6.05
C LEU A 96 2.80 1.78 -7.56
N VAL A 97 1.56 1.69 -8.03
CA VAL A 97 1.23 1.78 -9.47
C VAL A 97 1.62 3.15 -10.02
N CYS A 98 1.34 4.25 -9.29
CA CYS A 98 1.79 5.58 -9.69
C CYS A 98 3.31 5.64 -9.86
N LEU A 99 4.04 5.08 -8.91
CA LEU A 99 5.50 5.14 -8.89
C LEU A 99 6.14 4.25 -9.97
N LEU A 100 5.57 3.07 -10.25
CA LEU A 100 6.04 2.17 -11.31
C LEU A 100 5.77 2.69 -12.71
N THR A 101 4.61 3.32 -12.91
CA THR A 101 4.16 3.75 -14.25
C THR A 101 4.43 5.21 -14.57
N GLY A 102 4.71 6.03 -13.54
CA GLY A 102 4.84 7.49 -13.66
C GLY A 102 3.55 8.21 -14.05
N CYS A 103 2.39 7.55 -13.99
CA CYS A 103 1.10 8.14 -14.37
C CYS A 103 0.48 8.97 -13.23
N SER A 104 -0.58 9.71 -13.55
CA SER A 104 -1.40 10.41 -12.54
C SER A 104 -2.17 9.45 -11.65
N LEU A 105 -2.60 9.91 -10.48
CA LEU A 105 -3.41 9.12 -9.56
C LEU A 105 -4.67 8.57 -10.22
N ALA A 106 -5.36 9.36 -11.03
CA ALA A 106 -6.55 8.90 -11.77
C ALA A 106 -6.20 7.78 -12.77
N GLY A 107 -5.04 7.87 -13.43
CA GLY A 107 -4.56 6.81 -14.32
C GLY A 107 -4.22 5.52 -13.56
N ALA A 108 -3.63 5.65 -12.37
CA ALA A 108 -3.32 4.51 -11.52
C ALA A 108 -4.58 3.87 -10.90
N GLU A 109 -5.56 4.69 -10.48
CA GLU A 109 -6.87 4.19 -10.03
C GLU A 109 -7.56 3.40 -11.14
N LEU A 110 -7.60 3.93 -12.37
CA LEU A 110 -8.19 3.23 -13.52
C LEU A 110 -7.53 1.86 -13.77
N ARG A 111 -6.19 1.78 -13.68
CA ARG A 111 -5.46 0.51 -13.84
C ARG A 111 -5.79 -0.49 -12.72
N LEU A 112 -5.93 -0.01 -11.49
CA LEU A 112 -6.35 -0.85 -10.36
C LEU A 112 -7.81 -1.29 -10.44
N GLU A 113 -8.67 -0.55 -11.13
CA GLU A 113 -10.07 -0.92 -11.37
C GLU A 113 -10.22 -1.91 -12.53
N GLN A 114 -9.36 -1.81 -13.55
CA GLN A 114 -9.34 -2.74 -14.69
C GLN A 114 -8.96 -4.17 -14.30
N GLN A 115 -8.31 -4.35 -13.14
CA GLN A 115 -7.87 -5.63 -12.64
C GLN A 115 -8.62 -5.99 -11.36
N PRO A 116 -9.29 -7.15 -11.30
CA PRO A 116 -10.02 -7.56 -10.09
C PRO A 116 -9.06 -7.90 -8.93
N ILE A 117 -7.82 -8.28 -9.24
CA ILE A 117 -6.80 -8.69 -8.28
C ILE A 117 -5.70 -7.63 -8.23
N VAL A 118 -5.45 -7.08 -7.04
CA VAL A 118 -4.49 -5.99 -6.83
C VAL A 118 -3.07 -6.41 -7.20
N ARG A 119 -2.66 -7.64 -6.87
CA ARG A 119 -1.37 -8.20 -7.24
C ARG A 119 -1.16 -8.17 -8.75
N ASP A 120 -2.13 -8.63 -9.52
CA ASP A 120 -2.02 -8.76 -10.98
C ASP A 120 -1.91 -7.37 -11.65
N ALA A 121 -2.59 -6.37 -11.09
CA ALA A 121 -2.46 -4.97 -11.53
C ALA A 121 -1.03 -4.42 -11.36
N VAL A 122 -0.37 -4.80 -10.27
CA VAL A 122 0.99 -4.36 -9.95
C VAL A 122 2.00 -5.13 -10.81
N GLU A 123 1.83 -6.45 -10.97
CA GLU A 123 2.67 -7.28 -11.85
C GLU A 123 2.63 -6.80 -13.30
N ALA A 124 1.45 -6.41 -13.80
CA ALA A 124 1.30 -5.83 -15.13
C ALA A 124 2.06 -4.51 -15.33
N CYS A 125 2.41 -3.81 -14.24
CA CYS A 125 3.20 -2.56 -14.29
C CYS A 125 4.71 -2.78 -14.13
N LEU A 126 5.13 -4.01 -13.78
CA LEU A 126 6.54 -4.40 -13.63
C LEU A 126 7.12 -5.09 -14.87
N SER A 127 6.28 -5.38 -15.87
CA SER A 127 6.61 -6.10 -17.10
C SER A 127 7.14 -5.19 -18.21
#